data_AF-A0A7Y0ART0-F1
#
_entry.id   AF-A0A7Y0ART0-F1
#
_cell.length_a   1.000
_cell.length_b   1.000
_cell.length_c   1.000
_cell.angle_alpha   90.00
_cell.angle_beta   90.00
_cell.angle_gamma   90.00
#
_symmetry.space_group_name_H-M   'P 1'
#
loop_
_entity.id
_entity.type
_entity.pdbx_description
1 polymer ?
#
loop_
_entity_poly.entity_id
_entity_poly.type
_entity_poly.pdbx_seq_one_letter_code
_entity_poly.pdbx_strand_id
1 'polypeptide(L)'
;MYSTAKNIIRKILPQKFLFENELFFRKALYPFYKGIDHECTICHSRLKHFIKLENGNLLCPVCGSLPRSRRLYTILNEKYLKAGISVLDFSPSRAIFRALKNRKDIHYFPTDYEDEFLADYHFDITKIDLESERFDLILCYHILEHIENDTTAMNELYRVLKTGGTALIQTPFKTGGIYENFEIRTSAERLKHFGQEDHVRIYSVEGLAERLKNAGFQTEIKVCEKDHYPGFSDQETIIICKK
;
A
#
# COMPACT_ATOMS: atom_id res chain seq x y z
N MET A 1 -3.43 -16.70 -20.82
CA MET A 1 -3.02 -15.62 -21.75
C MET A 1 -2.08 -14.61 -21.10
N TYR A 2 -2.46 -13.92 -20.00
CA TYR A 2 -1.56 -12.98 -19.30
C TYR A 2 -0.28 -13.62 -18.74
N SER A 3 -0.41 -14.71 -17.98
CA SER A 3 0.75 -15.45 -17.41
C SER A 3 1.68 -15.97 -18.51
N THR A 4 1.10 -16.54 -19.57
CA THR A 4 1.83 -17.03 -20.74
C THR A 4 2.61 -15.92 -21.45
N ALA A 5 1.96 -14.79 -21.75
CA ALA A 5 2.62 -13.64 -22.40
C ALA A 5 3.73 -13.05 -21.52
N LYS A 6 3.48 -12.90 -20.21
CA LYS A 6 4.47 -12.43 -19.23
C LYS A 6 5.70 -13.34 -19.19
N ASN A 7 5.50 -14.66 -19.19
CA ASN A 7 6.59 -15.64 -19.12
C ASN A 7 7.45 -15.66 -20.39
N ILE A 8 6.84 -15.46 -21.57
CA ILE A 8 7.58 -15.36 -22.84
C ILE A 8 8.43 -14.08 -22.85
N ILE A 9 7.82 -12.95 -22.51
CA ILE A 9 8.49 -11.65 -22.50
C ILE A 9 9.69 -11.61 -21.53
N ARG A 10 9.55 -12.18 -20.32
CA ARG A 10 10.64 -12.25 -19.32
C ARG A 10 11.83 -13.12 -19.74
N LYS A 11 11.65 -14.05 -20.69
CA LYS A 11 12.75 -14.88 -21.24
C LYS A 11 13.54 -14.17 -22.34
N ILE A 12 12.96 -13.14 -22.97
CA ILE A 12 13.52 -12.49 -24.15
C ILE A 12 14.13 -11.12 -23.79
N LEU A 13 13.52 -10.38 -22.86
CA LEU A 13 13.89 -9.00 -22.55
C LEU A 13 14.50 -8.86 -21.14
N PRO A 14 15.52 -7.99 -20.96
CA PRO A 14 16.09 -7.70 -19.66
C PRO A 14 15.07 -7.16 -18.66
N GLN A 15 15.20 -7.54 -17.38
CA GLN A 15 14.26 -7.14 -16.33
C GLN A 15 14.15 -5.62 -16.16
N LYS A 16 15.27 -4.89 -16.25
CA LYS A 16 15.30 -3.42 -16.21
C LYS A 16 14.47 -2.81 -17.34
N PHE A 17 14.63 -3.31 -18.56
CA PHE A 17 13.86 -2.85 -19.72
C PHE A 17 12.35 -3.10 -19.55
N LEU A 18 11.97 -4.26 -19.00
CA LEU A 18 10.57 -4.58 -18.70
C LEU A 18 9.97 -3.69 -17.62
N PHE A 19 10.77 -3.30 -16.64
CA PHE A 19 10.36 -2.38 -15.59
C PHE A 19 10.11 -0.98 -16.17
N GLU A 20 11.06 -0.44 -16.93
CA GLU A 20 10.98 0.90 -17.53
C GLU A 20 9.82 1.03 -18.53
N ASN A 21 9.50 -0.05 -19.24
CA ASN A 21 8.46 -0.09 -20.26
C ASN A 21 7.16 -0.79 -19.80
N GLU A 22 6.98 -1.02 -18.49
CA GLU A 22 5.87 -1.80 -17.94
C GLU A 22 4.51 -1.31 -18.46
N LEU A 23 4.27 0.01 -18.46
CA LEU A 23 3.01 0.59 -18.90
C LEU A 23 2.75 0.41 -20.40
N PHE A 24 3.81 0.43 -21.22
CA PHE A 24 3.68 0.20 -22.66
C PHE A 24 3.17 -1.22 -22.92
N PHE A 25 3.83 -2.22 -22.33
CA PHE A 25 3.42 -3.62 -22.49
C PHE A 25 2.02 -3.88 -21.95
N ARG A 26 1.67 -3.27 -20.82
CA ARG A 26 0.31 -3.37 -20.25
C ARG A 26 -0.75 -2.74 -21.14
N LYS A 27 -0.48 -1.55 -21.71
CA LYS A 27 -1.40 -0.91 -22.66
C LYS A 27 -1.60 -1.75 -23.93
N ALA A 28 -0.57 -2.46 -24.40
CA ALA A 28 -0.71 -3.39 -25.51
C ALA A 28 -1.68 -4.55 -25.23
N LEU A 29 -1.90 -4.90 -23.95
CA LEU A 29 -2.90 -5.89 -23.56
C LEU A 29 -4.32 -5.33 -23.51
N TYR A 30 -4.50 -4.01 -23.39
CA TYR A 30 -5.81 -3.38 -23.17
C TYR A 30 -6.91 -3.81 -24.15
N PRO A 31 -6.67 -3.94 -25.48
CA PRO A 31 -7.70 -4.38 -26.42
C PRO A 31 -8.36 -5.71 -26.05
N PHE A 32 -7.62 -6.64 -25.42
CA PHE A 32 -8.15 -7.92 -24.98
C PHE A 32 -9.01 -7.84 -23.72
N TYR A 33 -8.93 -6.74 -22.97
CA TYR A 33 -9.61 -6.55 -21.69
C TYR A 33 -10.64 -5.42 -21.70
N LYS A 34 -10.72 -4.63 -22.77
CA LYS A 34 -11.69 -3.53 -22.90
C LYS A 34 -13.13 -4.05 -22.76
N GLY A 35 -13.93 -3.33 -21.99
CA GLY A 35 -15.34 -3.65 -21.71
C GLY A 35 -15.97 -2.56 -20.83
N ILE A 36 -17.15 -2.81 -20.26
CA ILE A 36 -17.89 -1.84 -19.42
C ILE A 36 -18.26 -2.38 -18.03
N ASP A 37 -18.00 -3.65 -17.76
CA ASP A 37 -18.46 -4.33 -16.53
C ASP A 37 -17.64 -3.92 -15.29
N HIS A 38 -16.47 -3.34 -15.50
CA HIS A 38 -15.55 -2.88 -14.47
C HIS A 38 -14.85 -1.59 -14.84
N GLU A 39 -14.39 -0.84 -13.84
CA GLU A 39 -13.55 0.33 -14.04
C GLU A 39 -12.42 0.39 -13.00
N CYS A 40 -11.18 0.63 -13.44
CA CYS A 40 -10.09 0.86 -12.51
C CYS A 40 -10.12 2.28 -11.97
N THR A 41 -10.32 2.46 -10.67
CA THR A 41 -10.39 3.79 -10.01
C THR A 41 -9.13 4.64 -10.13
N ILE A 42 -7.98 4.03 -10.46
CA ILE A 42 -6.70 4.74 -10.62
C ILE A 42 -6.46 5.22 -12.06
N CYS A 43 -6.74 4.38 -13.06
CA CYS A 43 -6.41 4.68 -14.46
C CYS A 43 -7.64 4.86 -15.36
N HIS A 44 -8.84 4.76 -14.78
CA HIS A 44 -10.15 4.93 -15.42
C HIS A 44 -10.39 4.05 -16.66
N SER A 45 -9.56 3.01 -16.84
CA SER A 45 -9.76 2.05 -17.91
C SER A 45 -10.99 1.22 -17.60
N ARG A 46 -11.98 1.25 -18.53
CA ARG A 46 -13.15 0.37 -18.51
C ARG A 46 -12.80 -0.99 -19.07
N LEU A 47 -13.19 -2.04 -18.35
CA LEU A 47 -12.73 -3.41 -18.53
C LEU A 47 -13.91 -4.39 -18.52
N LYS A 48 -13.79 -5.49 -19.26
CA LYS A 48 -14.71 -6.62 -19.20
C LYS A 48 -14.45 -7.52 -17.98
N HIS A 49 -13.21 -7.59 -17.53
CA HIS A 49 -12.79 -8.23 -16.27
C HIS A 49 -11.38 -7.79 -15.88
N PHE A 50 -11.06 -7.83 -14.59
CA PHE A 50 -9.68 -7.77 -14.09
C PHE A 50 -8.93 -9.09 -14.38
N ILE A 51 -7.60 -9.09 -14.26
CA ILE A 51 -6.81 -10.32 -14.30
C ILE A 51 -6.84 -10.95 -12.90
N LYS A 52 -7.37 -12.18 -12.78
CA LYS A 52 -7.27 -12.95 -11.53
C LYS A 52 -5.88 -13.56 -11.40
N LEU A 53 -5.18 -13.22 -10.33
CA LEU A 53 -3.88 -13.79 -9.96
C LEU A 53 -4.04 -15.10 -9.18
N GLU A 54 -2.95 -15.85 -9.01
CA GLU A 54 -2.94 -17.13 -8.28
C GLU A 54 -3.37 -16.97 -6.82
N ASN A 55 -2.96 -15.86 -6.17
CA ASN A 55 -3.39 -15.50 -4.81
C ASN A 55 -4.82 -14.92 -4.75
N GLY A 56 -5.59 -15.01 -5.83
CA GLY A 56 -6.97 -14.52 -5.91
C GLY A 56 -7.13 -13.02 -6.16
N ASN A 57 -6.06 -12.22 -6.08
CA ASN A 57 -6.15 -10.78 -6.28
C ASN A 57 -6.52 -10.40 -7.72
N LEU A 58 -7.26 -9.29 -7.86
CA LEU A 58 -7.71 -8.75 -9.14
C LEU A 58 -6.78 -7.63 -9.61
N LEU A 59 -5.91 -7.95 -10.57
CA LEU A 59 -4.93 -7.04 -11.16
C LEU A 59 -5.53 -6.27 -12.34
N CYS A 60 -5.33 -4.94 -12.37
CA CYS A 60 -5.63 -4.14 -13.55
C CYS A 60 -4.66 -4.45 -14.70
N PRO A 61 -5.15 -4.83 -15.90
CA PRO A 61 -4.28 -5.12 -17.05
C PRO A 61 -3.53 -3.90 -17.55
N VAL A 62 -4.01 -2.68 -17.28
CA VAL A 62 -3.46 -1.42 -17.82
C VAL A 62 -2.46 -0.76 -16.88
N CYS A 63 -2.84 -0.45 -15.65
CA CYS A 63 -1.95 0.25 -14.71
C CYS A 63 -1.28 -0.66 -13.68
N GLY A 64 -1.65 -1.95 -13.63
CA GLY A 64 -1.09 -2.91 -12.68
C GLY A 64 -1.58 -2.74 -11.24
N SER A 65 -2.62 -1.95 -10.98
CA SER A 65 -3.18 -1.79 -9.63
C SER A 65 -3.79 -3.10 -9.10
N LEU A 66 -3.71 -3.28 -7.79
CA LEU A 66 -4.39 -4.33 -7.02
C LEU A 66 -5.63 -3.75 -6.31
N PRO A 67 -6.54 -4.59 -5.76
CA PRO A 67 -7.73 -4.13 -5.05
C PRO A 67 -7.41 -3.07 -3.98
N ARG A 68 -6.42 -3.35 -3.11
CA ARG A 68 -5.97 -2.45 -2.05
C ARG A 68 -5.55 -1.07 -2.56
N SER A 69 -4.76 -1.03 -3.63
CA SER A 69 -4.31 0.24 -4.23
C SER A 69 -5.49 1.01 -4.80
N ARG A 70 -6.43 0.34 -5.47
CA ARG A 70 -7.62 0.99 -6.02
C ARG A 70 -8.49 1.57 -4.92
N ARG A 71 -8.68 0.83 -3.81
CA ARG A 71 -9.45 1.30 -2.67
C ARG A 71 -8.79 2.49 -1.98
N LEU A 72 -7.50 2.38 -1.69
CA LEU A 72 -6.72 3.48 -1.12
C LEU A 72 -6.88 4.74 -1.98
N TYR A 73 -6.66 4.65 -3.29
CA TYR A 73 -6.80 5.80 -4.19
C TYR A 73 -8.20 6.43 -4.16
N THR A 74 -9.26 5.61 -4.11
CA THR A 74 -10.64 6.11 -3.97
C THR A 74 -10.82 6.89 -2.67
N ILE A 75 -10.44 6.30 -1.54
CA ILE A 75 -10.52 6.94 -0.21
C ILE A 75 -9.74 8.26 -0.18
N LEU A 76 -8.53 8.27 -0.77
CA LEU A 76 -7.69 9.45 -0.84
C LEU A 76 -8.38 10.59 -1.58
N ASN A 77 -8.90 10.35 -2.79
CA ASN A 77 -9.53 11.39 -3.61
C ASN A 77 -10.86 11.89 -3.02
N GLU A 78 -11.63 11.02 -2.37
CA GLU A 78 -12.94 11.39 -1.82
C GLU A 78 -12.82 12.21 -0.52
N LYS A 79 -11.78 11.97 0.29
CA LYS A 79 -11.75 12.48 1.67
C LYS A 79 -10.52 13.31 2.03
N TYR A 80 -9.35 12.94 1.53
CA TYR A 80 -8.09 13.41 2.11
C TYR A 80 -7.30 14.33 1.18
N LEU A 81 -7.29 14.05 -0.12
CA LEU A 81 -6.53 14.83 -1.08
C LEU A 81 -7.21 16.17 -1.35
N LYS A 82 -6.55 17.25 -0.93
CA LYS A 82 -6.94 18.65 -1.14
C LYS A 82 -5.72 19.43 -1.63
N ALA A 83 -5.96 20.56 -2.29
CA ALA A 83 -4.86 21.41 -2.74
C ALA A 83 -3.98 21.88 -1.56
N GLY A 84 -2.66 21.81 -1.72
CA GLY A 84 -1.65 22.20 -0.74
C GLY A 84 -1.33 21.14 0.33
N ILE A 85 -1.98 19.97 0.33
CA ILE A 85 -1.74 18.95 1.38
C ILE A 85 -0.35 18.31 1.25
N SER A 86 0.32 18.08 2.37
CA SER A 86 1.56 17.28 2.45
C SER A 86 1.26 15.83 2.80
N VAL A 87 1.65 14.90 1.92
CA VAL A 87 1.38 13.46 2.03
C VAL A 87 2.70 12.69 2.12
N LEU A 88 2.93 11.96 3.22
CA LEU A 88 3.99 10.97 3.35
C LEU A 88 3.45 9.58 3.00
N ASP A 89 4.12 8.86 2.11
CA ASP A 89 3.64 7.56 1.60
C ASP A 89 4.78 6.54 1.61
N PHE A 90 4.68 5.56 2.51
CA PHE A 90 5.69 4.52 2.70
C PHE A 90 5.49 3.38 1.69
N SER A 91 6.57 3.07 0.97
CA SER A 91 6.68 1.97 0.00
C SER A 91 5.48 1.91 -0.97
N PRO A 92 5.17 3.02 -1.69
CA PRO A 92 3.93 3.11 -2.44
C PRO A 92 3.88 2.08 -3.57
N SER A 93 2.71 1.47 -3.74
CA SER A 93 2.47 0.67 -4.95
C SER A 93 2.68 1.54 -6.19
N ARG A 94 3.29 1.00 -7.25
CA ARG A 94 3.62 1.78 -8.47
C ARG A 94 2.43 2.51 -9.08
N ALA A 95 1.22 1.97 -8.96
CA ALA A 95 0.01 2.61 -9.46
C ALA A 95 -0.35 3.87 -8.65
N ILE A 96 -0.20 3.83 -7.32
CA ILE A 96 -0.39 4.98 -6.43
C ILE A 96 0.70 6.01 -6.67
N PHE A 97 1.97 5.59 -6.64
CA PHE A 97 3.11 6.48 -6.89
C PHE A 97 2.90 7.29 -8.18
N ARG A 98 2.60 6.63 -9.29
CA ARG A 98 2.36 7.31 -10.59
C ARG A 98 1.16 8.24 -10.55
N ALA A 99 0.08 7.87 -9.87
CA ALA A 99 -1.12 8.68 -9.80
C ALA A 99 -0.91 9.95 -8.95
N LEU A 100 -0.24 9.83 -7.81
CA LEU A 100 0.02 10.94 -6.89
C LEU A 100 1.19 11.82 -7.36
N LYS A 101 2.27 11.25 -7.92
CA LYS A 101 3.41 12.01 -8.46
C LYS A 101 3.02 12.95 -9.60
N ASN A 102 1.97 12.62 -10.35
CA ASN A 102 1.46 13.45 -11.44
C ASN A 102 0.57 14.62 -10.97
N ARG A 103 0.13 14.62 -9.71
CA ARG A 103 -0.63 15.73 -9.12
C ARG A 103 0.30 16.93 -8.88
N LYS A 104 -0.15 18.13 -9.26
CA LYS A 104 0.59 19.39 -9.04
C LYS A 104 0.07 20.21 -7.87
N ASP A 105 -1.08 19.83 -7.35
CA ASP A 105 -1.78 20.48 -6.26
C ASP A 105 -1.44 19.90 -4.89
N ILE A 106 -0.55 18.90 -4.77
CA ILE A 106 -0.15 18.32 -3.49
C ILE A 106 1.37 18.28 -3.34
N HIS A 107 1.84 18.24 -2.10
CA HIS A 107 3.23 17.96 -1.78
C HIS A 107 3.35 16.47 -1.43
N TYR A 108 3.78 15.67 -2.39
CA TYR A 108 3.87 14.22 -2.25
C TYR A 108 5.29 13.76 -1.90
N PHE A 109 5.42 13.03 -0.79
CA PHE A 109 6.67 12.50 -0.25
C PHE A 109 6.63 10.96 -0.26
N PRO A 110 6.84 10.31 -1.41
CA PRO A 110 6.96 8.86 -1.48
C PRO A 110 8.33 8.43 -0.96
N THR A 111 8.35 7.56 0.04
CA THR A 111 9.57 7.07 0.69
C THR A 111 9.67 5.56 0.65
N ASP A 112 10.89 5.03 0.58
CA ASP A 112 11.17 3.60 0.71
C ASP A 112 12.56 3.40 1.34
N TYR A 113 12.66 2.51 2.32
CA TYR A 113 13.91 2.27 3.07
C TYR A 113 14.79 1.18 2.44
N GLU A 114 14.21 0.24 1.70
CA GLU A 114 14.94 -0.89 1.10
C GLU A 114 15.26 -0.69 -0.40
N ASP A 115 14.90 0.48 -0.95
CA ASP A 115 15.04 0.85 -2.37
C ASP A 115 14.39 -0.17 -3.36
N GLU A 116 13.34 -0.86 -2.90
CA GLU A 116 12.58 -1.84 -3.69
C GLU A 116 11.40 -1.20 -4.45
N PHE A 117 10.93 -0.06 -3.96
CA PHE A 117 9.78 0.67 -4.50
C PHE A 117 10.18 2.01 -5.14
N LEU A 118 9.31 2.51 -6.02
CA LEU A 118 9.50 3.84 -6.59
C LEU A 118 9.24 4.89 -5.51
N ALA A 119 10.28 5.61 -5.13
CA ALA A 119 10.27 6.64 -4.10
C ALA A 119 11.25 7.78 -4.45
N ASP A 120 11.04 8.95 -3.87
CA ASP A 120 11.97 10.08 -3.98
C ASP A 120 12.78 10.29 -2.68
N TYR A 121 12.34 9.67 -1.59
CA TYR A 121 12.90 9.79 -0.24
C TYR A 121 13.26 8.41 0.32
N HIS A 122 14.15 8.40 1.30
CA HIS A 122 14.66 7.18 1.94
C HIS A 122 14.67 7.37 3.47
N PHE A 123 13.48 7.35 4.07
CA PHE A 123 13.30 7.52 5.50
C PHE A 123 13.27 6.19 6.24
N ASP A 124 14.01 6.10 7.34
CA ASP A 124 13.79 5.11 8.38
C ASP A 124 12.53 5.52 9.18
N ILE A 125 11.51 4.67 9.17
CA ILE A 125 10.25 4.93 9.88
C ILE A 125 10.43 5.04 11.40
N THR A 126 11.49 4.45 11.96
CA THR A 126 11.84 4.54 13.38
C THR A 126 12.65 5.79 13.73
N LYS A 127 13.11 6.54 12.72
CA LYS A 127 13.84 7.78 12.89
C LYS A 127 13.73 8.65 11.63
N ILE A 128 12.61 9.35 11.49
CA ILE A 128 12.34 10.18 10.32
C ILE A 128 13.09 11.50 10.49
N ASP A 129 14.11 11.76 9.66
CA ASP A 129 14.95 12.96 9.72
C ASP A 129 14.24 14.21 9.16
N LEU A 130 13.10 14.53 9.75
CA LEU A 130 12.25 15.67 9.46
C LEU A 130 11.69 16.24 10.76
N GLU A 131 11.30 17.51 10.72
CA GLU A 131 10.66 18.19 11.84
C GLU A 131 9.33 17.54 12.24
N SER A 132 8.93 17.76 13.50
CA SER A 132 7.59 17.39 13.97
C SER A 132 6.52 18.15 13.20
N GLU A 133 5.32 17.57 13.11
CA GLU A 133 4.16 18.21 12.48
C GLU A 133 4.40 18.64 11.02
N ARG A 134 5.07 17.79 10.24
CA ARG A 134 5.37 18.02 8.83
C ARG A 134 4.22 17.65 7.89
N PHE A 135 3.52 16.55 8.18
CA PHE A 135 2.59 15.94 7.24
C PHE A 135 1.14 16.08 7.67
N ASP A 136 0.27 16.39 6.72
CA ASP A 136 -1.18 16.41 6.93
C ASP A 136 -1.77 15.00 6.80
N LEU A 137 -1.15 14.16 5.96
CA LEU A 137 -1.56 12.79 5.68
C LEU A 137 -0.35 11.85 5.66
N ILE A 138 -0.47 10.71 6.33
CA ILE A 138 0.51 9.62 6.25
C ILE A 138 -0.15 8.33 5.76
N LEU A 139 0.46 7.66 4.79
CA LEU A 139 0.04 6.35 4.28
C LEU A 139 1.08 5.30 4.69
N CYS A 140 0.68 4.38 5.57
CA CYS A 140 1.56 3.34 6.11
C CYS A 140 0.89 1.98 5.93
N TYR A 141 1.07 1.40 4.74
CA TYR A 141 0.42 0.17 4.31
C TYR A 141 1.47 -0.95 4.18
N HIS A 142 1.30 -1.99 4.99
CA HIS A 142 2.12 -3.20 5.00
C HIS A 142 3.58 -2.87 5.31
N ILE A 143 3.79 -2.12 6.40
CA ILE A 143 5.10 -1.64 6.85
C ILE A 143 5.39 -2.09 8.29
N LEU A 144 4.47 -1.84 9.22
CA LEU A 144 4.71 -2.04 10.66
C LEU A 144 5.01 -3.50 11.03
N GLU A 145 4.53 -4.47 10.25
CA GLU A 145 4.79 -5.90 10.47
C GLU A 145 6.24 -6.32 10.20
N HIS A 146 7.03 -5.45 9.55
CA HIS A 146 8.45 -5.63 9.28
C HIS A 146 9.35 -4.98 10.36
N ILE A 147 8.79 -4.15 11.24
CA ILE A 147 9.59 -3.28 12.13
C ILE A 147 9.73 -3.88 13.54
N GLU A 148 10.89 -4.42 13.93
CA GLU A 148 11.05 -5.04 15.26
C GLU A 148 10.63 -4.11 16.42
N ASN A 149 11.00 -2.82 16.38
CA ASN A 149 10.55 -1.82 17.35
C ASN A 149 9.42 -0.93 16.78
N ASP A 150 8.25 -1.54 16.59
CA ASP A 150 7.08 -0.88 16.00
C ASP A 150 6.58 0.31 16.83
N THR A 151 6.75 0.27 18.15
CA THR A 151 6.39 1.38 19.05
C THR A 151 7.20 2.65 18.72
N THR A 152 8.49 2.51 18.40
CA THR A 152 9.31 3.65 17.98
C THR A 152 8.82 4.21 16.65
N ALA A 153 8.49 3.33 15.68
CA ALA A 153 7.89 3.76 14.42
C ALA A 153 6.57 4.50 14.65
N MET A 154 5.65 3.97 15.45
CA MET A 154 4.36 4.62 15.73
C MET A 154 4.54 5.99 16.41
N ASN A 155 5.50 6.13 17.31
CA ASN A 155 5.84 7.41 17.94
C ASN A 155 6.39 8.42 16.92
N GLU A 156 7.24 7.99 15.99
CA GLU A 156 7.74 8.84 14.91
C GLU A 156 6.62 9.26 13.95
N LEU A 157 5.74 8.33 13.57
CA LEU A 157 4.55 8.65 12.77
C LEU A 157 3.69 9.71 13.48
N TYR A 158 3.47 9.58 14.78
CA TYR A 158 2.73 10.57 15.56
C TYR A 158 3.46 11.91 15.63
N ARG A 159 4.78 11.90 15.80
CA ARG A 159 5.61 13.11 15.87
C ARG A 159 5.53 13.91 14.57
N VAL A 160 5.72 13.27 13.42
CA VAL A 160 5.76 13.94 12.10
C VAL A 160 4.37 14.27 11.55
N LEU A 161 3.30 13.65 12.06
CA LEU A 161 1.94 14.04 11.74
C LEU A 161 1.61 15.40 12.38
N LYS A 162 0.96 16.30 11.65
CA LYS A 162 0.42 17.56 12.18
C LYS A 162 -0.72 17.30 13.15
N THR A 163 -0.90 18.18 14.14
CA THR A 163 -2.16 18.25 14.90
C THR A 163 -3.34 18.42 13.94
N GLY A 164 -4.36 17.57 14.06
CA GLY A 164 -5.49 17.49 13.11
C GLY A 164 -5.21 16.69 11.84
N GLY A 165 -3.97 16.19 11.65
CA GLY A 165 -3.58 15.33 10.56
C GLY A 165 -4.17 13.91 10.68
N THR A 166 -4.08 13.13 9.62
CA THR A 166 -4.54 11.74 9.60
C THR A 166 -3.45 10.78 9.12
N ALA A 167 -3.35 9.60 9.72
CA ALA A 167 -2.59 8.48 9.18
C ALA A 167 -3.54 7.33 8.80
N LEU A 168 -3.34 6.74 7.63
CA LEU A 168 -4.05 5.55 7.17
C LEU A 168 -3.11 4.36 7.28
N ILE A 169 -3.44 3.42 8.17
CA ILE A 169 -2.59 2.29 8.53
C ILE A 169 -3.30 0.99 8.20
N GLN A 170 -2.58 0.07 7.56
CA GLN A 170 -3.09 -1.27 7.24
C GLN A 170 -1.94 -2.28 7.23
N THR A 171 -2.16 -3.47 7.77
CA THR A 171 -1.28 -4.62 7.64
C THR A 171 -2.10 -5.86 7.22
N PRO A 172 -1.48 -7.01 6.90
CA PRO A 172 -2.16 -8.29 6.81
C PRO A 172 -2.69 -8.71 8.19
N PHE A 173 -3.92 -8.32 8.51
CA PHE A 173 -4.55 -8.65 9.79
C PHE A 173 -4.93 -10.14 9.88
N LYS A 174 -4.88 -10.69 11.09
CA LYS A 174 -5.50 -11.97 11.45
C LYS A 174 -6.39 -11.84 12.68
N THR A 175 -7.31 -12.78 12.83
CA THR A 175 -8.13 -12.93 14.03
C THR A 175 -7.29 -13.37 15.22
N GLY A 176 -7.63 -12.91 16.43
CA GLY A 176 -6.94 -13.27 17.67
C GLY A 176 -6.09 -12.14 18.23
N GLY A 177 -4.99 -12.48 18.90
CA GLY A 177 -4.02 -11.51 19.41
C GLY A 177 -2.90 -11.21 18.41
N ILE A 178 -2.05 -10.25 18.76
CA ILE A 178 -0.77 -10.05 18.06
C ILE A 178 0.10 -11.28 18.30
N TYR A 179 0.72 -11.78 17.23
CA TYR A 179 1.72 -12.85 17.31
C TYR A 179 3.07 -12.32 16.86
N GLU A 180 4.06 -12.31 17.75
CA GLU A 180 5.43 -11.87 17.46
C GLU A 180 6.45 -12.73 18.19
N ASN A 181 7.60 -12.98 17.56
CA ASN A 181 8.73 -13.70 18.16
C ASN A 181 10.05 -13.27 17.49
N PHE A 182 10.86 -12.47 18.19
CA PHE A 182 12.12 -11.92 17.69
C PHE A 182 13.30 -12.90 17.76
N GLU A 183 13.11 -14.09 18.32
CA GLU A 183 14.10 -15.18 18.22
C GLU A 183 14.08 -15.83 16.83
N ILE A 184 12.99 -15.63 16.06
CA ILE A 184 12.83 -16.15 14.70
C ILE A 184 13.54 -15.23 13.70
N ARG A 185 14.75 -15.65 13.30
CA ARG A 185 15.64 -14.81 12.47
C ARG A 185 15.78 -15.25 11.01
N THR A 186 15.47 -16.51 10.67
CA THR A 186 15.66 -17.01 9.31
C THR A 186 14.43 -16.75 8.45
N SER A 187 14.63 -16.43 7.17
CA SER A 187 13.56 -16.20 6.19
C SER A 187 12.57 -17.37 6.10
N ALA A 188 13.07 -18.61 6.16
CA ALA A 188 12.24 -19.81 6.11
C ALA A 188 11.33 -19.95 7.35
N GLU A 189 11.86 -19.69 8.54
CA GLU A 189 11.03 -19.75 9.75
C GLU A 189 10.09 -18.54 9.84
N ARG A 190 10.51 -17.35 9.39
CA ARG A 190 9.60 -16.19 9.28
C ARG A 190 8.42 -16.47 8.36
N LEU A 191 8.65 -17.07 7.19
CA LEU A 191 7.58 -17.49 6.28
C LEU A 191 6.60 -18.44 6.97
N LYS A 192 7.11 -19.43 7.71
CA LYS A 192 6.30 -20.43 8.43
C LYS A 192 5.47 -19.82 9.56
N HIS A 193 6.05 -18.88 10.32
CA HIS A 193 5.43 -18.31 11.51
C HIS A 193 4.56 -17.08 11.21
N PHE A 194 5.02 -16.21 10.32
CA PHE A 194 4.41 -14.91 10.05
C PHE A 194 3.73 -14.83 8.68
N GLY A 195 3.94 -15.82 7.80
CA GLY A 195 3.33 -15.89 6.47
C GLY A 195 4.08 -15.15 5.37
N GLN A 196 5.18 -14.48 5.70
CA GLN A 196 6.10 -13.83 4.77
C GLN A 196 7.52 -13.88 5.34
N GLU A 197 8.53 -13.88 4.46
CA GLU A 197 9.92 -14.17 4.82
C GLU A 197 10.64 -13.08 5.62
N ASP A 198 10.08 -11.88 5.64
CA ASP A 198 10.63 -10.67 6.24
C ASP A 198 9.75 -10.08 7.34
N HIS A 199 8.54 -10.60 7.54
CA HIS A 199 7.70 -10.24 8.68
C HIS A 199 8.34 -10.69 10.00
N VAL A 200 8.16 -9.89 11.04
CA VAL A 200 8.57 -10.22 12.42
C VAL A 200 7.37 -10.43 13.34
N ARG A 201 6.15 -10.15 12.83
CA ARG A 201 4.90 -10.33 13.55
C ARG A 201 3.67 -10.41 12.64
N ILE A 202 2.54 -10.76 13.25
CA ILE A 202 1.20 -10.65 12.69
C ILE A 202 0.35 -9.82 13.65
N TYR A 203 -0.36 -8.82 13.13
CA TYR A 203 -1.29 -8.02 13.92
C TYR A 203 -2.71 -8.57 13.88
N SER A 204 -3.43 -8.40 14.99
CA SER A 204 -4.88 -8.26 14.97
C SER A 204 -5.27 -6.79 14.83
N VAL A 205 -6.48 -6.52 14.34
CA VAL A 205 -6.98 -5.16 14.14
C VAL A 205 -7.00 -4.40 15.48
N GLU A 206 -7.59 -5.02 16.49
CA GLU A 206 -7.75 -4.46 17.82
C GLU A 206 -6.39 -4.27 18.51
N GLY A 207 -5.48 -5.24 18.36
CA GLY A 207 -4.14 -5.16 18.94
C GLY A 207 -3.31 -4.01 18.36
N LEU A 208 -3.30 -3.86 17.02
CA LEU A 208 -2.58 -2.74 16.40
C LEU A 208 -3.25 -1.39 16.73
N ALA A 209 -4.59 -1.33 16.73
CA ALA A 209 -5.32 -0.12 17.11
C ALA A 209 -4.96 0.34 18.53
N GLU A 210 -4.78 -0.59 19.47
CA GLU A 210 -4.38 -0.27 20.85
C GLU A 210 -2.92 0.21 20.95
N ARG A 211 -1.98 -0.43 20.24
CA ARG A 211 -0.58 0.07 20.17
C ARG A 211 -0.52 1.49 19.60
N LEU A 212 -1.32 1.79 18.58
CA LEU A 212 -1.42 3.12 18.00
C LEU A 212 -2.01 4.15 18.98
N LYS A 213 -3.01 3.79 19.78
CA LYS A 213 -3.50 4.67 20.86
C LYS A 213 -2.44 4.96 21.91
N ASN A 214 -1.65 3.96 22.28
CA ASN A 214 -0.55 4.13 23.22
C ASN A 214 0.55 5.09 22.70
N ALA A 215 0.71 5.19 21.38
CA ALA A 215 1.57 6.18 20.73
C ALA A 215 0.95 7.59 20.66
N GLY A 216 -0.32 7.75 21.09
CA GLY A 216 -1.02 9.04 21.17
C GLY A 216 -2.15 9.22 20.16
N PHE A 217 -2.35 8.29 19.21
CA PHE A 217 -3.39 8.44 18.19
C PHE A 217 -4.80 8.21 18.73
N GLN A 218 -5.78 8.93 18.18
CA GLN A 218 -7.18 8.49 18.18
C GLN A 218 -7.40 7.53 17.00
N THR A 219 -7.95 6.34 17.25
CA THR A 219 -8.10 5.30 16.21
C THR A 219 -9.57 5.01 15.88
N GLU A 220 -9.85 4.90 14.58
CA GLU A 220 -11.12 4.46 14.01
C GLU A 220 -10.87 3.25 13.11
N ILE A 221 -11.62 2.17 13.31
CA ILE A 221 -11.52 0.96 12.49
C ILE A 221 -12.52 1.06 11.33
N LYS A 222 -12.02 1.07 10.11
CA LYS A 222 -12.80 1.10 8.87
C LYS A 222 -12.74 -0.28 8.21
N VAL A 223 -13.80 -1.07 8.34
CA VAL A 223 -13.97 -2.29 7.55
C VAL A 223 -14.64 -1.94 6.22
N CYS A 224 -14.02 -2.35 5.12
CA CYS A 224 -14.50 -2.04 3.78
C CYS A 224 -15.07 -3.29 3.11
N GLU A 225 -16.29 -3.16 2.60
CA GLU A 225 -17.01 -4.22 1.90
C GLU A 225 -16.53 -4.38 0.47
N LYS A 226 -16.71 -5.59 -0.06
CA LYS A 226 -16.49 -5.90 -1.47
C LYS A 226 -17.27 -4.98 -2.40
N ASP A 227 -16.63 -4.59 -3.51
CA ASP A 227 -17.33 -3.99 -4.64
C ASP A 227 -16.83 -4.62 -5.93
N HIS A 228 -17.76 -5.16 -6.71
CA HIS A 228 -17.48 -5.85 -7.95
C HIS A 228 -16.99 -4.90 -9.04
N TYR A 229 -17.53 -3.68 -9.13
CA TYR A 229 -17.26 -2.78 -10.25
C TYR A 229 -15.80 -2.28 -10.27
N PRO A 230 -15.24 -1.73 -9.19
CA PRO A 230 -13.82 -1.41 -9.09
C PRO A 230 -12.95 -2.63 -8.71
N GLY A 231 -13.57 -3.80 -8.50
CA GLY A 231 -12.88 -5.03 -8.12
C GLY A 231 -12.20 -4.92 -6.76
N PHE A 232 -12.89 -4.38 -5.77
CA PHE A 232 -12.41 -4.32 -4.39
C PHE A 232 -12.57 -5.68 -3.68
N SER A 233 -11.63 -5.99 -2.80
CA SER A 233 -11.70 -7.17 -1.93
C SER A 233 -12.66 -6.94 -0.78
N ASP A 234 -13.22 -8.03 -0.26
CA ASP A 234 -14.07 -8.01 0.92
C ASP A 234 -13.25 -7.93 2.22
N GLN A 235 -13.89 -7.44 3.29
CA GLN A 235 -13.33 -7.35 4.64
C GLN A 235 -11.93 -6.71 4.70
N GLU A 236 -11.67 -5.72 3.84
CA GLU A 236 -10.42 -4.97 3.89
C GLU A 236 -10.50 -3.94 5.03
N THR A 237 -9.67 -4.10 6.04
CA THR A 237 -9.66 -3.22 7.22
C THR A 237 -8.55 -2.19 7.13
N ILE A 238 -8.90 -0.93 7.40
CA ILE A 238 -7.97 0.19 7.51
C ILE A 238 -8.15 0.79 8.91
N ILE A 239 -7.05 1.02 9.62
CA ILE A 239 -7.06 1.79 10.86
C ILE A 239 -6.78 3.25 10.49
N ILE A 240 -7.76 4.10 10.74
CA ILE A 240 -7.65 5.55 10.55
C ILE A 240 -7.20 6.15 11.88
N CYS A 241 -6.04 6.78 11.88
CA CYS A 241 -5.44 7.40 13.05
C CYS A 241 -5.49 8.93 12.93
N LYS A 242 -5.89 9.63 13.99
CA LYS A 242 -5.84 11.10 14.08
C LYS A 242 -4.95 11.54 15.23
N LYS A 243 -4.30 12.68 15.04
CA LYS A 243 -3.55 13.40 16.07
C LYS A 243 -4.35 14.60 16.55
#